data_AF-A0A3S8RA68-F1
#
_entry.id   AF-A0A3S8RA68-F1
#
_cell.length_a   1.000
_cell.length_b   1.000
_cell.length_c   1.000
_cell.angle_alpha   90.00
_cell.angle_beta   90.00
_cell.angle_gamma   90.00
#
_symmetry.space_group_name_H-M   'P 1'
#
loop_
_entity.id
_entity.type
_entity.pdbx_description
1 polymer ?
#
loop_
_entity_poly.entity_id
_entity_poly.type
_entity_poly.pdbx_seq_one_letter_code
_entity_poly.pdbx_strand_id
1 'polypeptide(L)' 'MTAIYSKKKLFEKYYYLPEREMRVTINEIIAEIRHLPFEVAKHKKKLRPSEVRRFLEVYDLV' A
#
# COMPACT_ATOMS: atom_id res chain seq x y z
N MET A 1 -10.22 14.04 -1.21
CA MET A 1 -9.41 12.97 -0.58
C MET A 1 -7.98 13.45 -0.41
N THR A 2 -7.44 13.45 0.81
CA THR A 2 -6.02 13.76 1.04
C THR A 2 -5.17 12.71 0.37
N ALA A 3 -4.35 13.10 -0.60
CA ALA A 3 -3.57 12.14 -1.36
C ALA A 3 -2.53 11.42 -0.48
N ILE A 4 -2.49 10.10 -0.61
CA ILE A 4 -1.57 9.21 0.10
C ILE A 4 -0.42 8.90 -0.86
N TYR A 5 0.80 9.30 -0.50
CA TYR A 5 1.99 9.14 -1.35
C TYR A 5 3.08 8.28 -0.72
N SER A 6 2.85 7.78 0.50
CA SER A 6 3.84 6.97 1.22
C SER A 6 3.17 5.91 2.09
N LYS A 7 3.88 4.80 2.33
CA LYS A 7 3.45 3.75 3.25
C LYS A 7 3.20 4.30 4.66
N LYS A 8 4.07 5.21 5.13
CA LYS A 8 3.90 5.89 6.43
C LYS A 8 2.52 6.55 6.54
N LYS A 9 2.16 7.39 5.56
CA LYS A 9 0.87 8.09 5.56
C LYS A 9 -0.32 7.14 5.40
N LEU A 10 -0.14 6.03 4.66
CA LEU A 10 -1.15 4.98 4.54
C LEU A 10 -1.41 4.33 5.91
N PHE A 11 -0.35 3.92 6.60
CA PHE A 11 -0.45 3.24 7.90
C PHE A 11 -0.93 4.18 9.01
N GLU A 12 -0.52 5.45 9.00
CA GLU A 12 -1.05 6.46 9.93
C GLU A 12 -2.56 6.67 9.74
N LYS A 13 -3.03 6.72 8.48
CA LYS A 13 -4.44 6.95 8.19
C LYS A 13 -5.33 5.76 8.57
N TYR A 14 -4.83 4.55 8.36
CA TYR A 14 -5.56 3.30 8.58
C TYR A 14 -4.97 2.52 9.76
N TYR A 15 -4.54 3.23 10.81
CA TYR A 15 -3.85 2.66 11.98
C TYR A 15 -4.66 1.62 12.75
N TYR A 16 -5.98 1.60 12.56
CA TYR A 16 -6.91 0.65 13.17
C TYR A 16 -6.91 -0.73 12.49
N LEU A 17 -6.27 -0.86 11.32
CA LEU A 17 -6.10 -2.15 10.64
C LEU A 17 -4.81 -2.85 11.09
N PRO A 18 -4.71 -4.19 10.98
CA PRO A 18 -3.50 -4.92 11.36
C PRO A 18 -2.29 -4.53 10.50
N GLU A 19 -1.33 -3.81 11.09
CA GLU A 19 -0.19 -3.24 10.36
C GLU A 19 0.61 -4.30 9.59
N ARG A 20 0.77 -5.50 10.15
CA ARG A 20 1.49 -6.60 9.51
C ARG A 20 0.83 -7.01 8.19
N GLU A 21 -0.50 -7.15 8.19
CA GLU A 21 -1.27 -7.51 7.01
C GLU A 21 -1.22 -6.37 5.99
N MET A 22 -1.50 -5.14 6.43
CA MET A 22 -1.45 -3.96 5.55
C MET A 22 -0.11 -3.86 4.83
N ARG A 23 0.98 -4.12 5.55
CA ARG A 23 2.34 -4.09 5.02
C ARG A 23 2.57 -5.17 3.97
N VAL A 24 2.09 -6.39 4.19
CA VAL A 24 2.19 -7.47 3.20
C VAL A 24 1.37 -7.09 1.97
N THR A 25 0.10 -6.73 2.15
CA THR A 25 -0.83 -6.37 1.08
C THR A 25 -0.29 -5.24 0.21
N ILE A 26 0.17 -4.13 0.80
CA ILE A 26 0.71 -3.02 -0.01
C ILE A 26 2.00 -3.40 -0.74
N ASN A 27 2.82 -4.30 -0.18
CA ASN A 27 4.04 -4.77 -0.85
C ASN A 27 3.71 -5.66 -2.05
N GLU A 28 2.71 -6.53 -1.92
CA GLU A 28 2.21 -7.38 -3.01
C GLU A 28 1.63 -6.52 -4.14
N ILE A 29 0.80 -5.54 -3.80
CA ILE A 29 0.24 -4.58 -4.76
C ILE A 29 1.36 -3.81 -5.50
N ILE A 30 2.39 -3.35 -4.79
CA ILE A 30 3.54 -2.69 -5.43
C ILE A 30 4.28 -3.66 -6.37
N ALA A 31 4.49 -4.90 -5.94
CA ALA A 31 5.19 -5.91 -6.73
C ALA A 31 4.42 -6.21 -8.03
N GLU A 32 3.11 -6.41 -7.93
CA GLU A 32 2.20 -6.67 -9.04
C GLU A 32 2.14 -5.49 -10.01
N ILE A 33 1.79 -4.29 -9.53
CA ILE A 33 1.57 -3.11 -10.39
C ILE A 33 2.86 -2.61 -11.03
N ARG A 34 4.02 -2.77 -10.37
CA ARG A 34 5.31 -2.32 -10.90
C ARG A 34 6.08 -3.42 -11.63
N HIS A 35 5.56 -4.64 -11.67
CA HIS A 35 6.27 -5.83 -12.19
C HIS A 35 7.67 -5.98 -11.57
N LEU A 36 7.76 -5.85 -10.24
CA LEU A 36 9.01 -5.96 -9.50
C LEU A 36 9.00 -7.21 -8.64
N PRO A 37 10.18 -7.83 -8.36
CA PRO A 37 10.29 -8.84 -7.34
C PRO A 37 9.80 -8.32 -5.98
N PHE A 38 9.12 -9.18 -5.22
CA PHE A 38 8.56 -8.83 -3.91
C PHE A 38 9.62 -8.24 -2.96
N GLU A 39 10.83 -8.80 -2.96
CA GLU A 39 11.96 -8.29 -2.18
C GLU A 39 12.28 -6.82 -2.49
N VAL A 40 12.22 -6.43 -3.77
CA VAL A 40 12.43 -5.04 -4.19
C VAL A 40 11.24 -4.16 -3.80
N ALA A 41 10.02 -4.69 -3.89
CA ALA A 41 8.78 -3.97 -3.57
C ALA A 41 8.69 -3.57 -2.08
N LYS A 42 9.16 -4.42 -1.16
CA LYS A 42 9.25 -4.14 0.29
C LYS A 42 9.91 -2.80 0.58
N HIS A 43 10.99 -2.49 -0.14
CA HIS A 43 11.78 -1.28 0.07
C HIS A 43 11.20 -0.01 -0.55
N LYS A 44 10.15 -0.10 -1.39
CA LYS A 44 9.53 1.08 -1.99
C LYS A 44 8.66 1.81 -0.96
N LYS A 45 9.14 2.96 -0.48
CA LYS A 45 8.44 3.79 0.53
C LYS A 45 7.33 4.67 -0.07
N LYS A 46 7.51 5.10 -1.32
CA LYS A 46 6.57 5.96 -2.06
C LYS A 46 5.53 5.12 -2.79
N LEU A 47 4.28 5.55 -2.71
CA LEU A 47 3.13 4.89 -3.32
C LEU A 47 2.65 5.68 -4.55
N ARG A 48 2.23 4.95 -5.58
CA ARG A 48 1.52 5.48 -6.74
C ARG A 48 0.02 5.54 -6.43
N PRO A 49 -0.75 6.46 -7.06
CA PRO A 49 -2.19 6.52 -6.86
C PRO A 49 -2.92 5.20 -7.15
N SER A 50 -2.48 4.44 -8.16
CA SER A 50 -3.03 3.12 -8.49
C SER A 50 -2.84 2.08 -7.39
N GLU A 51 -1.68 2.09 -6.72
CA GLU A 51 -1.39 1.18 -5.59
C GLU A 51 -2.25 1.50 -4.39
N VAL A 52 -2.44 2.79 -4.11
CA VAL A 52 -3.34 3.22 -3.03
C VAL A 52 -4.77 2.82 -3.37
N ARG A 53 -5.25 3.08 -4.59
CA ARG A 53 -6.60 2.70 -5.01
C ARG A 53 -6.83 1.20 -4.82
N ARG A 54 -5.90 0.37 -5.31
CA ARG A 54 -6.00 -1.09 -5.17
C ARG A 54 -5.99 -1.54 -3.71
N PHE A 55 -5.18 -0.90 -2.88
CA PHE A 55 -5.17 -1.18 -1.44
C PHE A 55 -6.53 -0.87 -0.81
N LEU A 56 -7.13 0.27 -1.16
CA LEU A 56 -8.44 0.64 -0.61
C LEU A 56 -9.56 -0.30 -1.08
N GLU A 57 -9.49 -0.80 -2.33
CA GLU A 57 -10.41 -1.82 -2.84
C GLU A 57 -10.29 -3.14 -2.07
N VAL A 58 -9.07 -3.57 -1.71
CA VAL A 58 -8.85 -4.83 -0.96
C VAL A 58 -9.44 -4.78 0.46
N TYR A 59 -9.49 -3.60 1.05
CA TYR A 59 -9.99 -3.40 2.42
C TYR A 59 -11.41 -2.81 2.49
N ASP A 60 -12.12 -2.72 1.36
CA ASP A 60 -13.46 -2.11 1.27
C ASP A 60 -13.54 -0.70 1.89
N LEU A 61 -12.52 0.13 1.63
CA LEU A 61 -12.36 1.49 2.18
C LEU A 61 -12.83 2.59 1.22
N VAL A 62 -13.48 2.22 0.10
CA VAL A 62 -14.00 3.12 -0.95
C VAL A 62 -15.42 2.72 -1.31
#